data_AF-A0A8J2X7F2-F1
#
_entry.id   AF-A0A8J2X7F2-F1
#
_cell.length_a   1.000
_cell.length_b   1.000
_cell.length_c   1.000
_cell.angle_alpha   90.00
_cell.angle_beta   90.00
_cell.angle_gamma   90.00
#
_symmetry.space_group_name_H-M   'P 1'
#
loop_
_entity.id
_entity.type
_entity.pdbx_description
1 polymer ?
#
loop_
_entity_poly.entity_id
_entity_poly.type
_entity_poly.pdbx_seq_one_letter_code
_entity_poly.pdbx_strand_id
1 'polypeptide(L)'
;MAARSVSKVAPEEKDVEAEETKAAPPRDQEITNRTPAKTPDEDTIRATLHRLATREPHSLHQTTIYYGLVREDTPPRRKYGLLTISIGIVFLQCFVTSGFAIGVNLSTCSENSDCPRGNFCDEGLCEWCESEWEHCCDADSTEKCYWDEKGSQNMCATCTTDKGFEHYGDAVRDRVDSMMIQDWLTLGLASLVVAFAVFAEIRDAMLCEIALRDVSERREVSSGWRFAIRGLNFARYYIMLPNVILSVVALVLNDGGRVKDVCLNTVAVVFLLDIDDLAFRHGLDERTRKEAEENARVRVTDADERILNAVKLVCVLAIPGTVFVGVSGTYVAQGWPESLGIIFAPVPPIVVRFLQRAKAGRSKCGGLGWGMAGFFAYLIWYTLMLNLIYIVGQGSNTFEDD
;
A
#
# COMPACT_ATOMS: atom_id res chain seq x y z
N MET A 1 44.05 -5.90 13.73
CA MET A 1 42.78 -5.14 13.81
C MET A 1 42.46 -4.95 15.29
N ALA A 2 42.56 -3.71 15.78
CA ALA A 2 42.46 -3.38 17.20
C ALA A 2 40.98 -3.25 17.61
N ALA A 3 40.58 -3.99 18.65
CA ALA A 3 39.25 -3.93 19.24
C ALA A 3 39.10 -2.66 20.09
N ARG A 4 38.07 -1.86 19.79
CA ARG A 4 37.70 -0.66 20.54
C ARG A 4 36.64 -1.03 21.58
N SER A 5 37.00 -0.89 22.86
CA SER A 5 36.11 -1.05 24.02
C SER A 5 35.14 0.14 24.12
N VAL A 6 33.85 -0.14 24.20
CA VAL A 6 32.79 0.85 24.45
C VAL A 6 32.56 0.95 25.96
N SER A 7 32.86 2.11 26.54
CA SER A 7 32.56 2.44 27.93
C SER A 7 31.05 2.58 28.16
N LYS A 8 30.56 1.88 29.19
CA LYS A 8 29.24 2.08 29.80
C LYS A 8 29.20 3.45 30.49
N VAL A 9 28.23 4.28 30.12
CA VAL A 9 27.83 5.48 30.87
C VAL A 9 26.57 5.12 31.64
N ALA A 10 26.63 5.24 32.97
CA ALA A 10 25.49 5.10 33.87
C ALA A 10 24.66 6.40 33.89
N PRO A 11 23.35 6.36 34.12
CA PRO A 11 22.55 7.56 34.30
C PRO A 11 22.67 8.09 35.73
N GLU A 12 22.96 9.38 35.86
CA GLU A 12 22.83 10.15 37.10
C GLU A 12 21.35 10.25 37.50
N GLU A 13 21.06 9.75 38.68
CA GLU A 13 19.82 9.93 39.43
C GLU A 13 19.85 11.35 40.02
N LYS A 14 18.95 12.23 39.56
CA LYS A 14 18.77 13.56 40.14
C LYS A 14 17.62 13.55 41.14
N ASP A 15 18.01 13.79 42.38
CA ASP A 15 17.15 14.02 43.54
C ASP A 15 16.12 15.12 43.29
N VAL A 16 14.86 14.81 43.57
CA VAL A 16 13.73 15.74 43.58
C VAL A 16 13.69 16.37 44.97
N GLU A 17 14.17 17.60 45.07
CA GLU A 17 14.02 18.43 46.28
C GLU A 17 12.55 18.75 46.55
N ALA A 18 12.18 18.62 47.83
CA ALA A 18 10.87 18.91 48.38
C ALA A 18 10.56 20.41 48.32
N GLU A 19 9.44 20.76 47.68
CA GLU A 19 8.95 22.12 47.57
C GLU A 19 8.20 22.51 48.87
N GLU A 20 8.72 23.55 49.54
CA GLU A 20 8.17 24.14 50.75
C GLU A 20 6.76 24.71 50.55
N THR A 21 5.86 24.24 51.40
CA THR A 21 4.52 24.77 51.66
C THR A 21 4.57 26.26 52.06
N LYS A 22 4.38 27.18 51.10
CA LYS A 22 4.14 28.60 51.38
C LYS A 22 2.65 28.89 51.56
N ALA A 23 2.37 29.49 52.71
CA ALA A 23 1.05 29.86 53.21
C ALA A 23 0.24 30.73 52.24
N ALA A 24 -1.07 30.46 52.21
CA ALA A 24 -2.07 31.22 51.48
C ALA A 24 -2.19 32.67 52.00
N PRO A 25 -2.22 33.70 51.13
CA PRO A 25 -2.53 35.06 51.54
C PRO A 25 -4.04 35.24 51.83
N PRO A 26 -4.42 36.27 52.60
CA PRO A 26 -5.82 36.55 52.93
C PRO A 26 -6.59 36.96 51.67
N ARG A 27 -7.85 36.52 51.65
CA ARG A 27 -8.80 36.68 50.56
C ARG A 27 -9.43 38.08 50.65
N ASP A 28 -8.72 39.09 50.18
CA ASP A 28 -9.29 40.43 50.02
C ASP A 28 -10.24 40.44 48.81
N GLN A 29 -11.47 40.87 49.10
CA GLN A 29 -12.57 41.05 48.17
C GLN A 29 -12.25 42.20 47.21
N GLU A 30 -11.54 41.91 46.13
CA GLU A 30 -11.52 42.81 44.97
C GLU A 30 -12.74 42.48 44.10
N ILE A 31 -13.81 43.26 44.31
CA ILE A 31 -14.95 43.36 43.39
C ILE A 31 -14.43 44.07 42.14
N THR A 32 -13.68 43.34 41.32
CA THR A 32 -13.26 43.83 40.01
C THR A 32 -14.46 43.72 39.08
N ASN A 33 -14.91 44.87 38.60
CA ASN A 33 -15.86 45.02 37.49
C ASN A 33 -15.46 44.08 36.35
N ARG A 34 -16.05 42.88 36.30
CA ARG A 34 -16.00 42.00 35.14
C ARG A 34 -16.86 42.67 34.07
N THR A 35 -16.21 43.48 33.24
CA THR A 35 -16.70 43.83 31.92
C THR A 35 -17.11 42.51 31.26
N PRO A 36 -18.37 42.35 30.80
CA PRO A 36 -18.81 41.11 30.17
C PRO A 36 -17.83 40.79 29.05
N ALA A 37 -17.22 39.60 29.11
CA ALA A 37 -16.32 39.11 28.08
C ALA A 37 -17.04 39.27 26.75
N LYS A 38 -16.52 40.16 25.89
CA LYS A 38 -17.05 40.37 24.54
C LYS A 38 -17.14 38.98 23.92
N THR A 39 -18.36 38.53 23.65
CA THR A 39 -18.59 37.30 22.90
C THR A 39 -17.66 37.35 21.70
N PRO A 40 -16.80 36.33 21.50
CA PRO A 40 -15.85 36.35 20.39
C PRO A 40 -16.65 36.67 19.15
N ASP A 41 -16.20 37.72 18.46
CA ASP A 41 -16.87 38.24 17.28
C ASP A 41 -17.17 37.09 16.33
N GLU A 42 -18.35 37.11 15.70
CA GLU A 42 -18.83 36.00 14.87
C GLU A 42 -17.80 35.66 13.78
N ASP A 43 -17.06 36.67 13.32
CA ASP A 43 -15.94 36.54 12.39
C ASP A 43 -14.72 35.81 12.99
N THR A 44 -14.45 35.98 14.28
CA THR A 44 -13.38 35.25 14.98
C THR A 44 -13.76 33.78 15.18
N ILE A 45 -15.02 33.50 15.52
CA ILE A 45 -15.54 32.12 15.63
C ILE A 45 -15.50 31.46 14.25
N ARG A 46 -15.96 32.16 13.21
CA ARG A 46 -15.97 31.68 11.83
C ARG A 46 -14.56 31.44 11.30
N ALA A 47 -13.61 32.32 11.58
CA ALA A 47 -12.21 32.15 11.21
C ALA A 47 -11.56 30.97 11.94
N THR A 48 -11.89 30.77 13.23
CA THR A 48 -11.39 29.64 14.03
C THR A 48 -11.96 28.31 13.53
N LEU A 49 -13.26 28.24 13.26
CA LEU A 49 -13.90 27.07 12.62
C LEU A 49 -13.33 26.79 11.23
N HIS A 50 -13.07 27.84 10.44
CA HIS A 50 -12.39 27.71 9.15
C HIS A 50 -10.99 27.13 9.28
N ARG A 51 -10.23 27.56 10.29
CA ARG A 51 -8.87 27.06 10.55
C ARG A 51 -8.89 25.61 11.05
N LEU A 52 -9.90 25.22 11.81
CA LEU A 52 -10.13 23.83 12.24
C LEU A 52 -10.55 22.91 11.08
N ALA A 53 -11.19 23.44 10.05
CA ALA A 53 -11.61 22.69 8.85
C ALA A 53 -10.52 22.54 7.78
N THR A 54 -9.32 23.10 8.01
CA THR A 54 -8.17 22.93 7.12
C THR A 54 -7.23 21.85 7.63
N ARG A 55 -6.86 20.92 6.75
CA ARG A 55 -5.81 19.93 7.07
C ARG A 55 -4.46 20.39 6.55
N GLU A 56 -3.44 20.13 7.36
CA GLU A 56 -2.04 20.34 6.98
C GLU A 56 -1.64 19.30 5.93
N PRO A 57 -0.86 19.69 4.92
CA PRO A 57 -0.35 18.74 3.96
C PRO A 57 0.65 17.80 4.64
N HIS A 58 0.53 16.51 4.34
CA HIS A 58 1.47 15.49 4.80
C HIS A 58 2.20 14.81 3.64
N SER A 59 1.77 15.11 2.41
CA SER A 59 2.09 14.37 1.19
C SER A 59 2.76 15.27 0.14
N LEU A 60 3.72 14.72 -0.62
CA LEU A 60 4.40 15.44 -1.70
C LEU A 60 3.43 15.76 -2.84
N HIS A 61 2.41 14.93 -3.05
CA HIS A 61 1.38 15.15 -4.05
C HIS A 61 0.56 16.42 -3.78
N GLN A 62 0.17 16.64 -2.52
CA GLN A 62 -0.56 17.86 -2.11
C GLN A 62 0.31 19.10 -2.37
N THR A 63 1.59 19.00 -2.02
CA THR A 63 2.60 20.05 -2.28
C THR A 63 2.76 20.33 -3.76
N THR A 64 2.74 19.28 -4.59
CA THR A 64 2.81 19.37 -6.06
C THR A 64 1.62 20.15 -6.62
N ILE A 65 0.41 19.95 -6.10
CA ILE A 65 -0.78 20.72 -6.48
C ILE A 65 -0.62 22.20 -6.08
N TYR A 66 -0.16 22.48 -4.86
CA TYR A 66 0.04 23.85 -4.40
C TYR A 66 1.06 24.61 -5.27
N TYR A 67 2.26 24.06 -5.46
CA TYR A 67 3.29 24.73 -6.26
C TYR A 67 2.98 24.74 -7.76
N GLY A 68 2.31 23.70 -8.26
CA GLY A 68 1.94 23.58 -9.67
C GLY A 68 0.80 24.51 -10.07
N LEU A 69 -0.24 24.61 -9.23
CA LEU A 69 -1.52 25.19 -9.61
C LEU A 69 -1.98 26.37 -8.74
N VAL A 70 -1.63 26.42 -7.45
CA VAL A 70 -2.10 27.46 -6.53
C VAL A 70 -1.15 28.66 -6.53
N ARG A 71 0.16 28.42 -6.38
CA ARG A 71 1.16 29.48 -6.29
C ARG A 71 1.51 30.02 -7.69
N GLU A 72 1.24 31.30 -7.91
CA GLU A 72 1.40 31.95 -9.21
C GLU A 72 2.87 32.06 -9.62
N ASP A 73 3.71 32.51 -8.70
CA ASP A 73 5.13 32.83 -8.92
C ASP A 73 6.07 31.61 -8.89
N THR A 74 5.55 30.38 -8.92
CA THR A 74 6.42 29.20 -8.92
C THR A 74 7.14 29.09 -10.28
N PRO A 75 8.48 29.03 -10.31
CA PRO A 75 9.22 28.92 -11.56
C PRO A 75 8.90 27.59 -12.28
N PRO A 76 8.84 27.56 -13.62
CA PRO A 76 8.44 26.37 -14.39
C PRO A 76 9.25 25.10 -14.05
N ARG A 77 10.57 25.24 -13.87
CA ARG A 77 11.45 24.12 -13.50
C ARG A 77 10.99 23.43 -12.22
N ARG A 78 10.50 24.18 -11.24
CA ARG A 78 10.02 23.65 -9.97
C ARG A 78 8.62 23.04 -10.09
N LYS A 79 7.72 23.67 -10.86
CA LYS A 79 6.39 23.12 -11.16
C LYS A 79 6.48 21.73 -11.77
N TYR A 80 7.24 21.60 -12.86
CA TYR A 80 7.40 20.33 -13.55
C TYR A 80 8.30 19.36 -12.79
N GLY A 81 9.32 19.84 -12.08
CA GLY A 81 10.16 19.00 -11.22
C GLY A 81 9.36 18.26 -10.15
N LEU A 82 8.50 18.97 -9.41
CA LEU A 82 7.65 18.35 -8.39
C LEU A 82 6.65 17.36 -9.00
N LEU A 83 6.05 17.70 -10.15
CA LEU A 83 5.15 16.78 -10.86
C LEU A 83 5.88 15.51 -11.29
N THR A 84 7.08 15.62 -11.86
CA THR A 84 7.89 14.47 -12.26
C THR A 84 8.26 13.59 -11.07
N ILE A 85 8.63 14.18 -9.93
CA ILE A 85 8.95 13.40 -8.71
C ILE A 85 7.70 12.68 -8.21
N SER A 86 6.55 13.36 -8.16
CA SER A 86 5.27 12.76 -7.77
C SER A 86 4.87 11.60 -8.69
N ILE A 87 5.06 11.74 -10.01
CA ILE A 87 4.90 10.63 -10.97
C ILE A 87 5.87 9.50 -10.66
N GLY A 88 7.16 9.79 -10.48
CA GLY A 88 8.18 8.80 -10.18
C GLY A 88 7.86 7.97 -8.93
N ILE A 89 7.38 8.60 -7.85
CA ILE A 89 7.01 7.92 -6.61
C ILE A 89 5.85 6.94 -6.84
N VAL A 90 4.77 7.37 -7.50
CA VAL A 90 3.60 6.49 -7.74
C VAL A 90 3.99 5.31 -8.62
N PHE A 91 4.78 5.53 -9.68
CA PHE A 91 5.26 4.42 -10.52
C PHE A 91 6.17 3.47 -9.74
N LEU A 92 7.10 3.99 -8.94
CA LEU A 92 7.95 3.17 -8.07
C LEU A 92 7.10 2.31 -7.12
N GLN A 93 6.09 2.91 -6.47
CA GLN A 93 5.16 2.19 -5.61
C GLN A 93 4.39 1.11 -6.37
N CYS A 94 3.87 1.40 -7.57
CA CYS A 94 3.21 0.40 -8.43
C CYS A 94 4.15 -0.76 -8.79
N PHE A 95 5.39 -0.48 -9.22
CA PHE A 95 6.35 -1.52 -9.59
C PHE A 95 6.74 -2.39 -8.40
N VAL A 96 7.08 -1.79 -7.26
CA VAL A 96 7.51 -2.55 -6.09
C VAL A 96 6.34 -3.34 -5.47
N THR A 97 5.12 -2.79 -5.46
CA THR A 97 3.94 -3.55 -4.99
C THR A 97 3.57 -4.69 -5.92
N SER A 98 3.70 -4.51 -7.25
CA SER A 98 3.57 -5.63 -8.19
C SER A 98 4.68 -6.66 -8.02
N GLY A 99 5.91 -6.23 -7.71
CA GLY A 99 7.01 -7.13 -7.34
C GLY A 99 6.68 -7.98 -6.12
N PHE A 100 6.09 -7.40 -5.07
CA PHE A 100 5.64 -8.18 -3.91
C PHE A 100 4.41 -9.06 -4.21
N ALA A 101 3.53 -8.63 -5.10
CA ALA A 101 2.32 -9.39 -5.44
C ALA A 101 2.61 -10.57 -6.37
N ILE A 102 3.55 -10.43 -7.29
CA ILE A 102 3.85 -11.42 -8.35
C ILE A 102 5.20 -12.10 -8.11
N GLY A 103 6.24 -11.33 -7.77
CA GLY A 103 7.61 -11.84 -7.63
C GLY A 103 7.82 -12.79 -6.45
N VAL A 104 6.88 -12.82 -5.50
CA VAL A 104 6.87 -13.84 -4.44
C VAL A 104 6.45 -15.20 -5.01
N ASN A 105 5.57 -15.23 -6.02
CA ASN A 105 5.20 -16.47 -6.72
C ASN A 105 6.30 -16.91 -7.69
N LEU A 106 6.97 -15.94 -8.32
CA LEU A 106 8.03 -16.13 -9.32
C LEU A 106 9.38 -15.72 -8.75
N SER A 107 9.75 -16.29 -7.61
CA SER A 107 11.05 -16.04 -7.00
C SER A 107 12.17 -16.55 -7.90
N THR A 108 13.27 -15.80 -8.01
CA THR A 108 14.47 -16.27 -8.71
C THR A 108 15.14 -17.39 -7.92
N CYS A 109 15.71 -18.37 -8.61
CA CYS A 109 16.41 -19.49 -8.00
C CYS A 109 17.74 -19.79 -8.72
N SER A 110 18.68 -20.37 -7.98
CA SER A 110 19.87 -21.01 -8.52
C SER A 110 19.74 -22.53 -8.43
N GLU A 111 19.12 -23.01 -7.36
CA GLU A 111 18.92 -24.42 -7.06
C GLU A 111 17.47 -24.69 -6.65
N ASN A 112 17.02 -25.94 -6.75
CA ASN A 112 15.67 -26.33 -6.32
C ASN A 112 15.40 -26.05 -4.85
N SER A 113 16.43 -26.04 -4.00
CA SER A 113 16.32 -25.71 -2.57
C SER A 113 16.02 -24.23 -2.31
N ASP A 114 16.21 -23.35 -3.28
CA ASP A 114 15.86 -21.94 -3.18
C ASP A 114 14.35 -21.73 -3.34
N CYS A 115 13.66 -22.69 -3.97
CA CYS A 115 12.24 -22.59 -4.23
C CYS A 115 11.39 -23.06 -3.05
N PRO A 116 10.25 -22.40 -2.79
CA PRO A 116 9.34 -22.83 -1.75
C PRO A 116 8.69 -24.17 -2.13
N ARG A 117 8.32 -24.99 -1.13
CA ARG A 117 7.69 -26.31 -1.31
C ARG A 117 6.53 -26.28 -2.34
N GLY A 118 6.45 -27.27 -3.22
CA GLY A 118 5.48 -27.29 -4.31
C GLY A 118 5.88 -26.44 -5.52
N ASN A 119 7.10 -25.89 -5.54
CA ASN A 119 7.75 -25.29 -6.70
C ASN A 119 9.11 -25.96 -6.96
N PHE A 120 9.64 -25.84 -8.18
CA PHE A 120 10.99 -26.26 -8.56
C PHE A 120 11.70 -25.17 -9.35
N CYS A 121 13.02 -25.25 -9.47
CA CYS A 121 13.80 -24.27 -10.20
C CYS A 121 13.88 -24.64 -11.68
N ASP A 122 13.29 -23.80 -12.54
CA ASP A 122 13.38 -23.90 -14.00
C ASP A 122 13.95 -22.61 -14.57
N GLU A 123 15.04 -22.71 -15.32
CA GLU A 123 15.67 -21.57 -15.99
C GLU A 123 15.94 -20.34 -15.09
N GLY A 124 16.15 -20.56 -13.78
CA GLY A 124 16.41 -19.49 -12.80
C GLY A 124 15.17 -18.85 -12.17
N LEU A 125 13.97 -19.39 -12.44
CA LEU A 125 12.71 -19.04 -11.80
C LEU A 125 12.11 -20.24 -11.07
N CYS A 126 11.42 -19.98 -9.97
CA CYS A 126 10.62 -21.01 -9.31
C CYS A 126 9.29 -21.20 -10.03
N GLU A 127 9.14 -22.32 -10.71
CA GLU A 127 7.92 -22.75 -11.38
C GLU A 127 7.09 -23.67 -10.48
N TRP A 128 5.77 -23.66 -10.66
CA TRP A 128 4.83 -24.41 -9.81
C TRP A 128 4.78 -25.88 -10.16
N CYS A 129 4.72 -26.80 -9.20
CA CYS A 129 4.47 -28.21 -9.51
C CYS A 129 3.01 -28.41 -10.01
N GLU A 130 2.77 -28.24 -11.31
CA GLU A 130 1.43 -28.36 -11.92
C GLU A 130 1.02 -29.83 -12.12
N SER A 131 -0.29 -30.09 -12.06
CA SER A 131 -0.83 -31.44 -12.28
C SER A 131 -0.60 -31.95 -13.70
N GLU A 132 -0.45 -31.05 -14.66
CA GLU A 132 -0.15 -31.42 -16.04
C GLU A 132 1.21 -32.11 -16.17
N TRP A 133 2.09 -31.99 -15.17
CA TRP A 133 3.47 -32.48 -15.21
C TRP A 133 3.68 -33.77 -14.42
N GLU A 134 2.66 -34.25 -13.72
CA GLU A 134 2.71 -35.46 -12.90
C GLU A 134 3.15 -36.68 -13.72
N HIS A 135 2.60 -36.84 -14.94
CA HIS A 135 2.91 -37.94 -15.85
C HIS A 135 4.39 -37.98 -16.28
N CYS A 136 5.15 -36.91 -16.12
CA CYS A 136 6.58 -36.86 -16.41
C CYS A 136 7.45 -37.54 -15.35
N CYS A 137 6.90 -37.76 -14.16
CA CYS A 137 7.62 -38.37 -13.04
C CYS A 137 7.29 -39.86 -12.86
N ASP A 138 6.39 -40.40 -13.67
CA ASP A 138 6.07 -41.83 -13.68
C ASP A 138 7.22 -42.64 -14.32
N ALA A 139 7.69 -43.67 -13.60
CA ALA A 139 8.80 -44.52 -14.04
C ALA A 139 8.55 -45.22 -15.40
N ASP A 140 7.29 -45.41 -15.77
CA ASP A 140 6.85 -46.10 -16.99
C ASP A 140 6.28 -45.12 -18.05
N SER A 141 6.44 -43.81 -17.87
CA SER A 141 5.88 -42.83 -18.81
C SER A 141 6.53 -42.93 -20.18
N THR A 142 5.72 -43.24 -21.20
CA THR A 142 6.13 -43.18 -22.61
C THR A 142 5.76 -41.85 -23.28
N GLU A 143 5.04 -40.99 -22.57
CA GLU A 143 4.67 -39.68 -23.08
C GLU A 143 5.89 -38.77 -23.12
N LYS A 144 5.97 -37.93 -24.14
CA LYS A 144 7.08 -36.98 -24.27
C LYS A 144 6.85 -35.82 -23.33
N CYS A 145 7.70 -35.71 -22.33
CA CYS A 145 7.80 -34.51 -21.51
C CYS A 145 8.24 -33.31 -22.34
N TYR A 146 7.73 -32.14 -21.98
CA TYR A 146 8.06 -30.89 -22.64
C TYR A 146 9.53 -30.48 -22.42
N TRP A 147 10.08 -30.77 -21.24
CA TRP A 147 11.47 -30.46 -20.87
C TRP A 147 12.48 -31.48 -21.36
N ASP A 148 13.74 -31.05 -21.34
CA ASP A 148 14.87 -31.95 -21.46
C ASP A 148 14.96 -32.93 -20.26
N GLU A 149 15.82 -33.93 -20.40
CA GLU A 149 16.00 -34.97 -19.38
C GLU A 149 16.49 -34.38 -18.04
N LYS A 150 17.20 -33.25 -18.06
CA LYS A 150 17.72 -32.60 -16.87
C LYS A 150 16.63 -31.82 -16.12
N GLY A 151 15.83 -31.03 -16.83
CA GLY A 151 14.71 -30.26 -16.26
C GLY A 151 13.66 -31.17 -15.65
N SER A 152 13.29 -32.25 -16.36
CA SER A 152 12.36 -33.26 -15.84
C SER A 152 12.88 -33.95 -14.56
N GLN A 153 14.17 -34.33 -14.51
CA GLN A 153 14.76 -34.90 -13.30
C GLN A 153 14.74 -33.91 -12.11
N ASN A 154 15.07 -32.64 -12.35
CA ASN A 154 15.05 -31.61 -11.30
C ASN A 154 13.64 -31.36 -10.76
N MET A 155 12.66 -31.25 -11.64
CA MET A 155 11.25 -31.14 -11.27
C MET A 155 10.82 -32.36 -10.46
N CYS A 156 11.01 -33.57 -10.97
CA CYS A 156 10.55 -34.79 -10.31
C CYS A 156 11.21 -35.02 -8.95
N ALA A 157 12.49 -34.68 -8.79
CA ALA A 157 13.18 -34.76 -7.51
C ALA A 157 12.58 -33.82 -6.45
N THR A 158 11.98 -32.71 -6.86
CA THR A 158 11.43 -31.69 -5.95
C THR A 158 9.94 -31.87 -5.71
N CYS A 159 9.17 -32.14 -6.78
CA CYS A 159 7.73 -32.29 -6.73
C CYS A 159 7.28 -33.69 -6.25
N THR A 160 8.12 -34.73 -6.33
CA THR A 160 7.75 -36.07 -5.85
C THR A 160 8.15 -36.27 -4.40
N THR A 161 7.16 -36.47 -3.53
CA THR A 161 7.33 -36.74 -2.10
C THR A 161 7.07 -38.21 -1.79
N ASP A 162 7.25 -38.61 -0.53
CA ASP A 162 6.87 -39.94 -0.02
C ASP A 162 5.36 -40.21 -0.14
N LYS A 163 4.54 -39.16 -0.33
CA LYS A 163 3.10 -39.24 -0.52
C LYS A 163 2.66 -39.22 -2.00
N GLY A 164 3.61 -39.13 -2.94
CA GLY A 164 3.34 -38.93 -4.36
C GLY A 164 3.71 -37.52 -4.84
N PHE A 165 3.24 -37.17 -6.04
CA PHE A 165 3.47 -35.86 -6.63
C PHE A 165 2.70 -34.78 -5.85
N GLU A 166 3.43 -33.80 -5.32
CA GLU A 166 2.89 -32.70 -4.53
C GLU A 166 2.65 -31.48 -5.43
N HIS A 167 1.38 -31.13 -5.61
CA HIS A 167 1.01 -29.95 -6.37
C HIS A 167 1.22 -28.67 -5.57
N TYR A 168 1.49 -27.55 -6.28
CA TYR A 168 1.59 -26.22 -5.65
C TYR A 168 0.39 -25.90 -4.75
N GLY A 169 -0.82 -26.17 -5.23
CA GLY A 169 -2.06 -25.91 -4.48
C GLY A 169 -2.15 -26.70 -3.16
N ASP A 170 -1.65 -27.93 -3.14
CA ASP A 170 -1.63 -28.76 -1.93
C ASP A 170 -0.55 -28.29 -0.96
N ALA A 171 0.64 -27.92 -1.44
CA ALA A 171 1.68 -27.33 -0.62
C ALA A 171 1.23 -26.01 0.04
N VAL A 172 0.52 -25.15 -0.68
CA VAL A 172 -0.08 -23.91 -0.15
C VAL A 172 -1.16 -24.24 0.89
N ARG A 173 -2.03 -25.22 0.62
CA ARG A 173 -3.07 -25.65 1.58
C ARG A 173 -2.44 -26.18 2.87
N ASP A 174 -1.42 -27.04 2.77
CA ASP A 174 -0.66 -27.56 3.91
C ASP A 174 -0.08 -26.43 4.77
N ARG A 175 0.46 -25.36 4.14
CA ARG A 175 0.97 -24.18 4.87
C ARG A 175 -0.14 -23.46 5.63
N VAL A 176 -1.27 -23.20 4.97
CA VAL A 176 -2.41 -22.52 5.60
C VAL A 176 -3.00 -23.38 6.74
N ASP A 177 -3.12 -24.69 6.54
CA ASP A 177 -3.57 -25.65 7.56
C ASP A 177 -2.60 -25.74 8.76
N SER A 178 -1.31 -25.51 8.52
CA SER A 178 -0.30 -25.49 9.59
C SER A 178 -0.31 -24.20 10.43
N MET A 179 -1.03 -23.16 10.01
CA MET A 179 -1.12 -21.90 10.75
C MET A 179 -1.82 -22.11 12.09
N MET A 180 -1.14 -21.75 13.18
CA MET A 180 -1.73 -21.77 14.50
C MET A 180 -2.74 -20.64 14.64
N ILE A 181 -3.63 -20.72 15.64
CA ILE A 181 -4.57 -19.63 15.95
C ILE A 181 -3.85 -18.28 16.17
N GLN A 182 -2.61 -18.30 16.68
CA GLN A 182 -1.78 -17.11 16.87
C GLN A 182 -1.36 -16.47 15.53
N ASP A 183 -1.08 -17.27 14.51
CA ASP A 183 -0.76 -16.80 13.17
C ASP A 183 -1.98 -16.12 12.52
N TRP A 184 -3.17 -16.71 12.67
CA TRP A 184 -4.43 -16.11 12.20
C TRP A 184 -4.77 -14.80 12.88
N LEU A 185 -4.58 -14.70 14.21
CA LEU A 185 -4.76 -13.45 14.94
C LEU A 185 -3.75 -12.39 14.50
N THR A 186 -2.51 -12.80 14.23
CA THR A 186 -1.46 -11.92 13.71
C THR A 186 -1.82 -11.42 12.32
N LEU A 187 -2.30 -12.28 11.41
CA LEU A 187 -2.79 -11.90 10.09
C LEU A 187 -3.96 -10.91 10.17
N GLY A 188 -4.88 -11.12 11.10
CA GLY A 188 -5.97 -10.18 11.38
C GLY A 188 -5.46 -8.80 11.81
N LEU A 189 -4.50 -8.74 12.74
CA LEU A 189 -3.90 -7.48 13.16
C LEU A 189 -3.09 -6.80 12.06
N ALA A 190 -2.27 -7.57 11.34
CA ALA A 190 -1.47 -7.13 10.20
C ALA A 190 -2.35 -6.50 9.10
N SER A 191 -3.42 -7.19 8.70
CA SER A 191 -4.35 -6.68 7.69
C SER A 191 -5.08 -5.41 8.14
N LEU A 192 -5.35 -5.24 9.44
CA LEU A 192 -5.87 -3.98 9.98
C LEU A 192 -4.85 -2.83 9.89
N VAL A 193 -3.58 -3.09 10.18
CA VAL A 193 -2.50 -2.11 10.02
C VAL A 193 -2.39 -1.68 8.56
N VAL A 194 -2.38 -2.63 7.62
CA VAL A 194 -2.39 -2.35 6.18
C VAL A 194 -3.64 -1.55 5.79
N ALA A 195 -4.81 -1.89 6.34
CA ALA A 195 -6.04 -1.15 6.07
C ALA A 195 -5.96 0.32 6.51
N PHE A 196 -5.30 0.63 7.63
CA PHE A 196 -5.08 2.00 8.07
C PHE A 196 -4.09 2.75 7.17
N ALA A 197 -3.01 2.10 6.75
CA ALA A 197 -2.04 2.68 5.82
C ALA A 197 -2.68 2.97 4.45
N VAL A 198 -3.41 2.00 3.90
CA VAL A 198 -4.19 2.16 2.66
C VAL A 198 -5.24 3.28 2.81
N PHE A 199 -5.89 3.39 3.97
CA PHE A 199 -6.83 4.49 4.21
C PHE A 199 -6.14 5.86 4.22
N ALA A 200 -4.95 5.98 4.82
CA ALA A 200 -4.18 7.23 4.80
C ALA A 200 -3.87 7.64 3.35
N GLU A 201 -3.46 6.67 2.54
CA GLU A 201 -3.16 6.86 1.12
C GLU A 201 -4.39 7.28 0.29
N ILE A 202 -5.53 6.60 0.49
CA ILE A 202 -6.81 6.97 -0.14
C ILE A 202 -7.22 8.39 0.26
N ARG A 203 -7.13 8.71 1.55
CA ARG A 203 -7.48 10.02 2.08
C ARG A 203 -6.63 11.11 1.43
N ASP A 204 -5.34 10.89 1.25
CA ASP A 204 -4.45 11.88 0.67
C ASP A 204 -4.72 12.06 -0.83
N ALA A 205 -5.02 10.98 -1.56
CA ALA A 205 -5.52 11.04 -2.93
C ALA A 205 -6.87 11.80 -3.02
N MET A 206 -7.78 11.61 -2.06
CA MET A 206 -9.04 12.38 -1.98
C MET A 206 -8.79 13.88 -1.74
N LEU A 207 -7.88 14.23 -0.83
CA LEU A 207 -7.52 15.61 -0.56
C LEU A 207 -6.91 16.28 -1.80
N CYS A 208 -6.10 15.55 -2.57
CA CYS A 208 -5.61 16.01 -3.88
C CYS A 208 -6.74 16.29 -4.87
N GLU A 209 -7.79 15.45 -4.93
CA GLU A 209 -8.95 15.70 -5.79
C GLU A 209 -9.77 16.91 -5.34
N ILE A 210 -9.96 17.08 -4.03
CA ILE A 210 -10.67 18.23 -3.45
C ILE A 210 -9.89 19.52 -3.76
N ALA A 211 -8.57 19.51 -3.57
CA ALA A 211 -7.70 20.64 -3.92
C ALA A 211 -7.77 20.98 -5.41
N LEU A 212 -7.69 19.97 -6.28
CA LEU A 212 -7.81 20.19 -7.73
C LEU A 212 -9.18 20.76 -8.12
N ARG A 213 -10.27 20.29 -7.48
CA ARG A 213 -11.62 20.81 -7.69
C ARG A 213 -11.70 22.28 -7.29
N ASP A 214 -11.28 22.62 -6.08
CA ASP A 214 -11.30 24.00 -5.55
C ASP A 214 -10.47 24.95 -6.44
N VAL A 215 -9.28 24.54 -6.87
CA VAL A 215 -8.46 25.36 -7.77
C VAL A 215 -9.11 25.51 -9.15
N SER A 216 -9.74 24.45 -9.66
CA SER A 216 -10.42 24.49 -10.97
C SER A 216 -11.66 25.39 -11.00
N GLU A 217 -12.29 25.63 -9.85
CA GLU A 217 -13.41 26.57 -9.70
C GLU A 217 -12.93 28.03 -9.65
N ARG A 218 -11.75 28.26 -9.05
CA ARG A 218 -11.17 29.60 -8.89
C ARG A 218 -10.37 30.07 -10.12
N ARG A 219 -9.80 29.15 -10.89
CA ARG A 219 -8.88 29.45 -11.99
C ARG A 219 -8.99 28.44 -13.13
N GLU A 220 -8.72 28.91 -14.34
CA GLU A 220 -8.47 28.04 -15.48
C GLU A 220 -7.18 27.22 -15.27
N VAL A 221 -7.36 25.94 -14.97
CA VAL A 221 -6.28 24.95 -14.90
C VAL A 221 -6.14 24.30 -16.28
N SER A 222 -4.92 24.28 -16.82
CA SER A 222 -4.68 23.65 -18.11
C SER A 222 -5.06 22.17 -18.09
N SER A 223 -5.58 21.68 -19.22
CA SER A 223 -6.08 20.31 -19.34
C SER A 223 -5.01 19.26 -19.02
N GLY A 224 -3.74 19.54 -19.34
CA GLY A 224 -2.60 18.65 -19.05
C GLY A 224 -2.42 18.38 -17.56
N TRP A 225 -2.49 19.42 -16.71
CA TRP A 225 -2.39 19.24 -15.26
C TRP A 225 -3.55 18.45 -14.67
N ARG A 226 -4.78 18.74 -15.15
CA ARG A 226 -5.97 17.98 -14.75
C ARG A 226 -5.83 16.50 -15.11
N PHE A 227 -5.31 16.20 -16.30
CA PHE A 227 -5.10 14.84 -16.75
C PHE A 227 -4.00 14.14 -15.93
N ALA A 228 -2.86 14.79 -15.69
CA ALA A 228 -1.75 14.24 -14.93
C ALA A 228 -2.16 13.88 -13.48
N ILE A 229 -2.78 14.80 -12.75
CA ILE A 229 -3.21 14.55 -11.36
C ILE A 229 -4.30 13.47 -11.29
N ARG A 230 -5.24 13.47 -12.24
CA ARG A 230 -6.26 12.41 -12.31
C ARG A 230 -5.65 11.05 -12.65
N GLY A 231 -4.67 11.00 -13.55
CA GLY A 231 -3.92 9.80 -13.89
C GLY A 231 -3.15 9.25 -12.69
N LEU A 232 -2.48 10.12 -11.92
CA LEU A 232 -1.80 9.74 -10.68
C LEU A 232 -2.75 9.13 -9.66
N ASN A 233 -3.86 9.81 -9.39
CA ASN A 233 -4.86 9.27 -8.49
C ASN A 233 -5.44 7.96 -9.01
N PHE A 234 -5.68 7.84 -10.33
CA PHE A 234 -6.15 6.60 -10.93
C PHE A 234 -5.17 5.44 -10.70
N ALA A 235 -3.87 5.65 -10.94
CA ALA A 235 -2.84 4.65 -10.68
C ALA A 235 -2.78 4.26 -9.19
N ARG A 236 -2.84 5.23 -8.27
CA ARG A 236 -2.89 4.96 -6.83
C ARG A 236 -4.10 4.06 -6.48
N TYR A 237 -5.30 4.44 -6.91
CA TYR A 237 -6.53 3.73 -6.57
C TYR A 237 -6.64 2.33 -7.17
N TYR A 238 -6.30 2.17 -8.44
CA TYR A 238 -6.65 0.97 -9.20
C TYR A 238 -5.44 0.12 -9.57
N ILE A 239 -4.22 0.62 -9.44
CA ILE A 239 -3.01 -0.19 -9.70
C ILE A 239 -2.32 -0.49 -8.37
N MET A 240 -1.87 0.55 -7.66
CA MET A 240 -1.06 0.37 -6.46
C MET A 240 -1.85 -0.29 -5.31
N LEU A 241 -3.04 0.24 -4.95
CA LEU A 241 -3.79 -0.27 -3.80
C LEU A 241 -4.23 -1.75 -3.94
N PRO A 242 -4.74 -2.23 -5.09
CA PRO A 242 -4.99 -3.66 -5.26
C PRO A 242 -3.73 -4.50 -5.15
N ASN A 243 -2.59 -4.06 -5.70
CA ASN A 243 -1.33 -4.79 -5.56
C ASN A 243 -0.83 -4.84 -4.12
N VAL A 244 -1.05 -3.79 -3.31
CA VAL A 244 -0.77 -3.80 -1.86
C VAL A 244 -1.62 -4.83 -1.11
N ILE A 245 -2.90 -4.96 -1.47
CA ILE A 245 -3.78 -5.95 -0.83
C ILE A 245 -3.37 -7.35 -1.28
N LEU A 246 -3.10 -7.52 -2.57
CA LEU A 246 -2.67 -8.80 -3.14
C LEU A 246 -1.32 -9.24 -2.59
N SER A 247 -0.37 -8.34 -2.37
CA SER A 247 0.94 -8.70 -1.81
C SER A 247 0.83 -9.29 -0.42
N VAL A 248 -0.07 -8.79 0.44
CA VAL A 248 -0.31 -9.38 1.76
C VAL A 248 -0.82 -10.81 1.64
N VAL A 249 -1.71 -11.08 0.68
CA VAL A 249 -2.22 -12.44 0.42
C VAL A 249 -1.10 -13.33 -0.13
N ALA A 250 -0.40 -12.88 -1.17
CA ALA A 250 0.67 -13.63 -1.82
C ALA A 250 1.81 -13.99 -0.85
N LEU A 251 2.23 -13.05 -0.01
CA LEU A 251 3.27 -13.26 1.01
C LEU A 251 2.86 -14.32 2.03
N VAL A 252 1.60 -14.38 2.44
CA VAL A 252 1.12 -15.40 3.39
C VAL A 252 1.06 -16.79 2.73
N LEU A 253 0.61 -16.86 1.47
CA LEU A 253 0.47 -18.13 0.75
C LEU A 253 1.82 -18.76 0.39
N ASN A 254 2.82 -17.93 0.05
CA ASN A 254 4.11 -18.39 -0.46
C ASN A 254 5.21 -18.47 0.59
N ASP A 255 5.45 -17.38 1.33
CA ASP A 255 6.52 -17.32 2.35
C ASP A 255 6.10 -17.93 3.69
N GLY A 256 4.80 -18.26 3.82
CA GLY A 256 4.21 -18.91 4.97
C GLY A 256 3.59 -17.94 5.97
N GLY A 257 2.70 -18.48 6.80
CA GLY A 257 1.88 -17.71 7.74
C GLY A 257 2.53 -17.42 9.09
N ARG A 258 3.83 -17.66 9.28
CA ARG A 258 4.46 -17.50 10.60
C ARG A 258 4.38 -16.05 11.07
N VAL A 259 4.02 -15.84 12.34
CA VAL A 259 3.91 -14.50 12.97
C VAL A 259 5.03 -13.52 12.59
N LYS A 260 6.30 -13.95 12.61
CA LYS A 260 7.45 -13.09 12.33
C LYS A 260 7.42 -12.56 10.89
N ASP A 261 7.18 -13.44 9.94
CA ASP A 261 7.26 -13.14 8.51
C ASP A 261 6.07 -12.27 8.11
N VAL A 262 4.87 -12.59 8.61
CA VAL A 262 3.67 -11.74 8.45
C VAL A 262 3.91 -10.31 8.96
N CYS A 263 4.54 -10.16 10.14
CA CYS A 263 4.84 -8.86 10.71
C CYS A 263 5.87 -8.08 9.87
N LEU A 264 6.96 -8.71 9.43
CA LEU A 264 8.00 -8.06 8.62
C LEU A 264 7.46 -7.65 7.25
N ASN A 265 6.67 -8.52 6.62
CA ASN A 265 5.99 -8.27 5.36
C ASN A 265 5.01 -7.08 5.48
N THR A 266 4.27 -7.01 6.58
CA THR A 266 3.39 -5.88 6.88
C THR A 266 4.19 -4.57 7.01
N VAL A 267 5.30 -4.58 7.73
CA VAL A 267 6.16 -3.40 7.87
C VAL A 267 6.72 -2.96 6.53
N ALA A 268 7.15 -3.88 5.67
CA ALA A 268 7.63 -3.56 4.32
C ALA A 268 6.56 -2.91 3.45
N VAL A 269 5.33 -3.45 3.49
CA VAL A 269 4.18 -2.90 2.75
C VAL A 269 3.80 -1.50 3.26
N VAL A 270 3.75 -1.30 4.58
CA VAL A 270 3.44 0.01 5.18
C VAL A 270 4.54 1.02 4.84
N PHE A 271 5.81 0.63 4.93
CA PHE A 271 6.94 1.48 4.57
C PHE A 271 6.84 1.99 3.14
N LEU A 272 6.42 1.14 2.20
CA LEU A 272 6.22 1.54 0.81
C LEU A 272 5.12 2.60 0.64
N LEU A 273 4.02 2.49 1.40
CA LEU A 273 2.95 3.48 1.39
C LEU A 273 3.43 4.82 1.99
N ASP A 274 4.32 4.78 2.98
CA ASP A 274 4.88 5.97 3.63
C ASP A 274 5.97 6.69 2.80
N ILE A 275 6.39 6.17 1.63
CA ILE A 275 7.41 6.80 0.78
C ILE A 275 7.03 8.23 0.39
N ASP A 276 5.76 8.51 0.11
CA ASP A 276 5.29 9.85 -0.25
C ASP A 276 5.46 10.85 0.91
N ASP A 277 5.11 10.42 2.12
CA ASP A 277 5.26 11.18 3.35
C ASP A 277 6.75 11.42 3.67
N LEU A 278 7.59 10.40 3.48
CA LEU A 278 9.04 10.52 3.66
C LEU A 278 9.65 11.49 2.64
N ALA A 279 9.21 11.43 1.38
CA ALA A 279 9.65 12.36 0.34
C ALA A 279 9.21 13.81 0.66
N PHE A 280 8.03 14.00 1.26
CA PHE A 280 7.59 15.31 1.73
C PHE A 280 8.43 15.82 2.91
N ARG A 281 8.64 14.99 3.94
CA ARG A 281 9.35 15.39 5.17
C ARG A 281 10.85 15.60 4.96
N HIS A 282 11.48 14.76 4.15
CA HIS A 282 12.94 14.71 4.00
C HIS A 282 13.44 15.10 2.61
N GLY A 283 12.61 14.97 1.58
CA GLY A 283 12.99 15.29 0.20
C GLY A 283 12.84 16.77 -0.17
N LEU A 284 12.02 17.53 0.56
CA LEU A 284 11.84 18.96 0.36
C LEU A 284 12.77 19.78 1.25
N ASP A 285 13.22 20.94 0.75
CA ASP A 285 13.91 21.89 1.60
C ASP A 285 12.97 22.44 2.67
N GLU A 286 13.52 22.70 3.86
CA GLU A 286 12.75 23.09 5.05
C GLU A 286 11.89 24.34 4.82
N ARG A 287 12.36 25.28 3.99
CA ARG A 287 11.62 26.50 3.65
C ARG A 287 10.41 26.18 2.79
N THR A 288 10.59 25.35 1.77
CA THR A 288 9.53 24.85 0.89
C THR A 288 8.49 24.04 1.64
N ARG A 289 8.93 23.14 2.53
CA ARG A 289 8.04 22.32 3.35
C ARG A 289 7.17 23.20 4.25
N LYS A 290 7.77 24.12 5.01
CA LYS A 290 7.02 25.06 5.87
C LYS A 290 6.04 25.93 5.10
N GLU A 291 6.47 26.44 3.95
CA GLU A 291 5.57 27.23 3.11
C GLU A 291 4.38 26.40 2.60
N ALA A 292 4.60 25.14 2.22
CA ALA A 292 3.52 24.23 1.87
C ALA A 292 2.60 23.97 3.08
N GLU A 293 3.13 23.72 4.27
CA GLU A 293 2.33 23.50 5.50
C GLU A 293 1.44 24.68 5.87
N GLU A 294 1.93 25.90 5.63
CA GLU A 294 1.20 27.13 5.87
C GLU A 294 0.12 27.39 4.81
N ASN A 295 0.45 27.16 3.53
CA ASN A 295 -0.34 27.70 2.41
C ASN A 295 -1.08 26.64 1.57
N ALA A 296 -0.65 25.37 1.58
CA ALA A 296 -1.26 24.27 0.82
C ALA A 296 -2.46 23.61 1.54
N ARG A 297 -3.08 24.35 2.47
CA ARG A 297 -4.20 23.88 3.29
C ARG A 297 -5.43 23.65 2.44
N VAL A 298 -5.92 22.40 2.42
CA VAL A 298 -7.14 22.04 1.69
C VAL A 298 -8.35 22.29 2.59
N ARG A 299 -9.34 23.02 2.07
CA ARG A 299 -10.61 23.24 2.75
C ARG A 299 -11.48 22.00 2.61
N VAL A 300 -11.70 21.30 3.72
CA VAL A 300 -12.54 20.08 3.76
C VAL A 300 -13.93 20.49 4.23
N THR A 301 -14.97 20.13 3.47
CA THR A 301 -16.35 20.38 3.90
C THR A 301 -16.86 19.28 4.83
N ASP A 302 -17.90 19.55 5.63
CA ASP A 302 -18.55 18.52 6.48
C ASP A 302 -19.09 17.33 5.65
N ALA A 303 -19.41 17.57 4.36
CA ALA A 303 -19.78 16.51 3.44
C ALA A 303 -18.57 15.63 3.09
N ASP A 304 -17.42 16.24 2.79
CA ASP A 304 -16.17 15.52 2.51
C ASP A 304 -15.70 14.73 3.74
N GLU A 305 -15.81 15.29 4.95
CA GLU A 305 -15.47 14.58 6.20
C GLU A 305 -16.37 13.36 6.43
N ARG A 306 -17.68 13.49 6.20
CA ARG A 306 -18.61 12.34 6.23
C ARG A 306 -18.31 11.28 5.17
N ILE A 307 -17.76 11.68 4.03
CA ILE A 307 -17.29 10.72 3.01
C ILE A 307 -16.03 10.02 3.51
N LEU A 308 -15.04 10.77 4.01
CA LEU A 308 -13.79 10.24 4.55
C LEU A 308 -14.02 9.22 5.68
N ASN A 309 -14.93 9.53 6.62
CA ASN A 309 -15.27 8.60 7.70
C ASN A 309 -15.95 7.32 7.20
N ALA A 310 -16.80 7.42 6.18
CA ALA A 310 -17.42 6.23 5.57
C ALA A 310 -16.40 5.39 4.80
N VAL A 311 -15.48 6.03 4.08
CA VAL A 311 -14.38 5.36 3.38
C VAL A 311 -13.46 4.66 4.37
N LYS A 312 -13.13 5.30 5.50
CA LYS A 312 -12.36 4.68 6.59
C LYS A 312 -12.99 3.38 7.06
N LEU A 313 -14.28 3.42 7.38
CA LEU A 313 -15.03 2.25 7.84
C LEU A 313 -14.99 1.13 6.80
N VAL A 314 -15.17 1.47 5.52
CA VAL A 314 -15.13 0.50 4.42
C VAL A 314 -13.74 -0.13 4.28
N CYS A 315 -12.67 0.66 4.33
CA CYS A 315 -11.30 0.12 4.25
C CYS A 315 -11.00 -0.83 5.43
N VAL A 316 -11.34 -0.41 6.66
CA VAL A 316 -11.10 -1.20 7.89
C VAL A 316 -11.86 -2.52 7.89
N LEU A 317 -13.02 -2.61 7.21
CA LEU A 317 -13.81 -3.85 7.13
C LEU A 317 -13.48 -4.69 5.88
N ALA A 318 -13.39 -4.05 4.72
CA ALA A 318 -13.26 -4.74 3.44
C ALA A 318 -11.86 -5.28 3.21
N ILE A 319 -10.79 -4.57 3.63
CA ILE A 319 -9.41 -5.02 3.38
C ILE A 319 -9.09 -6.30 4.17
N PRO A 320 -9.30 -6.36 5.50
CA PRO A 320 -9.15 -7.63 6.22
C PRO A 320 -10.03 -8.72 5.62
N GLY A 321 -11.30 -8.41 5.31
CA GLY A 321 -12.20 -9.36 4.65
C GLY A 321 -11.62 -9.95 3.36
N THR A 322 -11.09 -9.11 2.47
CA THR A 322 -10.42 -9.54 1.24
C THR A 322 -9.20 -10.39 1.52
N VAL A 323 -8.37 -10.04 2.51
CA VAL A 323 -7.18 -10.83 2.88
C VAL A 323 -7.58 -12.21 3.40
N PHE A 324 -8.57 -12.29 4.30
CA PHE A 324 -9.09 -13.57 4.81
C PHE A 324 -9.72 -14.43 3.71
N VAL A 325 -10.50 -13.82 2.81
CA VAL A 325 -11.07 -14.51 1.64
C VAL A 325 -10.00 -15.00 0.69
N GLY A 326 -8.92 -14.23 0.48
CA GLY A 326 -7.79 -14.63 -0.34
C GLY A 326 -7.05 -15.83 0.25
N VAL A 327 -6.70 -15.76 1.54
CA VAL A 327 -5.94 -16.84 2.22
C VAL A 327 -6.79 -18.11 2.39
N SER A 328 -8.05 -17.96 2.82
CA SER A 328 -8.98 -19.10 2.99
C SER A 328 -9.56 -19.60 1.66
N GLY A 329 -9.37 -18.83 0.58
CA GLY A 329 -9.84 -19.18 -0.76
C GLY A 329 -9.19 -20.44 -1.32
N THR A 330 -8.02 -20.81 -0.79
CA THR A 330 -7.28 -22.06 -1.04
C THR A 330 -8.13 -23.33 -0.83
N TYR A 331 -9.14 -23.28 0.05
CA TYR A 331 -10.07 -24.40 0.25
C TYR A 331 -11.15 -24.51 -0.81
N VAL A 332 -11.49 -23.40 -1.48
CA VAL A 332 -12.61 -23.32 -2.44
C VAL A 332 -12.12 -23.47 -3.87
N ALA A 333 -10.98 -22.85 -4.20
CA ALA A 333 -10.40 -22.87 -5.53
C ALA A 333 -9.27 -23.91 -5.62
N GLN A 334 -9.63 -25.18 -5.85
CA GLN A 334 -8.69 -26.32 -5.79
C GLN A 334 -7.48 -26.22 -6.74
N GLY A 335 -7.55 -25.47 -7.85
CA GLY A 335 -6.42 -25.34 -8.77
C GLY A 335 -5.72 -23.98 -8.79
N TRP A 336 -6.36 -22.92 -8.27
CA TRP A 336 -5.87 -21.54 -8.44
C TRP A 336 -6.11 -20.72 -7.19
N PRO A 337 -5.40 -21.01 -6.08
CA PRO A 337 -5.64 -20.36 -4.79
C PRO A 337 -5.53 -18.83 -4.87
N GLU A 338 -4.65 -18.32 -5.74
CA GLU A 338 -4.40 -16.89 -5.91
C GLU A 338 -5.49 -16.15 -6.69
N SER A 339 -6.27 -16.85 -7.52
CA SER A 339 -7.28 -16.22 -8.38
C SER A 339 -8.30 -15.42 -7.58
N LEU A 340 -8.67 -15.89 -6.38
CA LEU A 340 -9.58 -15.15 -5.51
C LEU A 340 -8.93 -13.87 -4.99
N GLY A 341 -7.66 -13.90 -4.61
CA GLY A 341 -6.90 -12.70 -4.25
C GLY A 341 -6.89 -11.66 -5.36
N ILE A 342 -6.58 -12.07 -6.59
CA ILE A 342 -6.52 -11.20 -7.77
C ILE A 342 -7.90 -10.58 -8.07
N ILE A 343 -8.98 -11.37 -8.01
CA ILE A 343 -10.34 -10.90 -8.30
C ILE A 343 -10.86 -9.95 -7.21
N PHE A 344 -10.58 -10.23 -5.94
CA PHE A 344 -11.14 -9.46 -4.81
C PHE A 344 -10.27 -8.28 -4.36
N ALA A 345 -8.96 -8.25 -4.65
CA ALA A 345 -8.07 -7.13 -4.36
C ALA A 345 -8.57 -5.75 -4.85
N PRO A 346 -9.18 -5.61 -6.05
CA PRO A 346 -9.73 -4.33 -6.50
C PRO A 346 -11.10 -3.98 -5.91
N VAL A 347 -11.76 -4.85 -5.15
CA VAL A 347 -13.10 -4.58 -4.61
C VAL A 347 -13.11 -3.40 -3.62
N PRO A 348 -12.22 -3.30 -2.63
CA PRO A 348 -12.18 -2.14 -1.74
C PRO A 348 -12.08 -0.79 -2.47
N PRO A 349 -11.13 -0.54 -3.41
CA PRO A 349 -11.08 0.73 -4.12
C PRO A 349 -12.30 0.99 -5.01
N ILE A 350 -12.91 -0.05 -5.60
CA ILE A 350 -14.16 0.07 -6.36
C ILE A 350 -15.30 0.55 -5.45
N VAL A 351 -15.46 -0.05 -4.27
CA VAL A 351 -16.50 0.35 -3.29
C VAL A 351 -16.26 1.77 -2.80
N VAL A 352 -15.02 2.15 -2.50
CA VAL A 352 -14.65 3.51 -2.10
C VAL A 352 -15.06 4.52 -3.18
N ARG A 353 -14.74 4.24 -4.44
CA ARG A 353 -15.08 5.11 -5.56
C ARG A 353 -16.58 5.19 -5.82
N PHE A 354 -17.27 4.07 -5.69
CA PHE A 354 -18.73 4.04 -5.75
C PHE A 354 -19.36 4.92 -4.67
N LEU A 355 -18.89 4.81 -3.42
CA LEU A 355 -19.39 5.61 -2.29
C LEU A 355 -19.12 7.11 -2.46
N GLN A 356 -17.92 7.48 -2.93
CA GLN A 356 -17.59 8.87 -3.26
C GLN A 356 -18.56 9.44 -4.29
N ARG A 357 -18.85 8.69 -5.36
CA ARG A 357 -19.77 9.12 -6.43
C ARG A 357 -21.22 9.19 -5.97
N ALA A 358 -21.68 8.20 -5.22
CA ALA A 358 -23.03 8.15 -4.70
C ALA A 358 -23.32 9.35 -3.78
N LYS A 359 -22.39 9.69 -2.89
CA LYS A 359 -22.52 10.85 -1.99
C LYS A 359 -22.39 12.20 -2.72
N ALA A 360 -21.66 12.26 -3.83
CA ALA A 360 -21.53 13.48 -4.64
C ALA A 360 -22.79 13.80 -5.49
N GLY A 361 -23.86 13.01 -5.40
CA GLY A 361 -25.11 13.23 -6.15
C GLY A 361 -24.95 13.07 -7.68
N ARG A 362 -23.81 12.57 -8.15
CA ARG A 362 -23.59 12.27 -9.57
C ARG A 362 -24.31 10.98 -9.96
N SER A 363 -24.64 10.81 -11.24
CA SER A 363 -25.40 9.63 -11.69
C SER A 363 -24.72 8.32 -11.24
N LYS A 364 -25.50 7.43 -10.62
CA LYS A 364 -25.01 6.15 -10.08
C LYS A 364 -24.32 5.31 -11.15
N CYS A 365 -24.81 5.39 -12.39
CA CYS A 365 -24.28 4.66 -13.55
C CYS A 365 -22.83 5.05 -13.86
N GLY A 366 -22.47 6.32 -13.68
CA GLY A 366 -21.09 6.76 -13.87
C GLY A 366 -20.12 6.15 -12.86
N GLY A 367 -20.54 5.92 -11.62
CA GLY A 367 -19.67 5.32 -10.58
C GLY A 367 -19.23 3.91 -10.95
N LEU A 368 -20.18 3.06 -11.34
CA LEU A 368 -19.92 1.67 -11.72
C LEU A 368 -19.00 1.58 -12.95
N GLY A 369 -19.24 2.41 -13.98
CA GLY A 369 -18.40 2.41 -15.19
C GLY A 369 -16.93 2.74 -14.90
N TRP A 370 -16.65 3.64 -13.95
CA TRP A 370 -15.28 3.94 -13.54
C TRP A 370 -14.65 2.85 -12.67
N GLY A 371 -15.44 2.18 -11.84
CA GLY A 371 -14.98 1.00 -11.11
C GLY A 371 -14.57 -0.13 -12.05
N MET A 372 -15.39 -0.41 -13.07
CA MET A 372 -15.06 -1.42 -14.10
C MET A 372 -13.84 -1.03 -14.91
N ALA A 373 -13.72 0.22 -15.35
CA ALA A 373 -12.53 0.70 -16.05
C ALA A 373 -11.26 0.55 -15.19
N GLY A 374 -11.37 0.85 -13.90
CA GLY A 374 -10.29 0.61 -12.93
C GLY A 374 -9.93 -0.86 -12.79
N PHE A 375 -10.92 -1.75 -12.70
CA PHE A 375 -10.73 -3.20 -12.66
C PHE A 375 -9.99 -3.72 -13.90
N PHE A 376 -10.39 -3.30 -15.11
CA PHE A 376 -9.68 -3.70 -16.33
C PHE A 376 -8.27 -3.13 -16.39
N ALA A 377 -8.05 -1.89 -15.94
CA ALA A 377 -6.71 -1.32 -15.88
C ALA A 377 -5.80 -2.08 -14.90
N TYR A 378 -6.34 -2.51 -13.77
CA TYR A 378 -5.65 -3.39 -12.83
C TYR A 378 -5.23 -4.71 -13.50
N LEU A 379 -6.16 -5.40 -14.17
CA LEU A 379 -5.86 -6.66 -14.85
C LEU A 379 -4.81 -6.48 -15.96
N ILE A 380 -4.94 -5.44 -16.79
CA ILE A 380 -3.96 -5.13 -17.83
C ILE A 380 -2.58 -4.90 -17.20
N TRP A 381 -2.50 -4.10 -16.14
CA TRP A 381 -1.24 -3.86 -15.43
C TRP A 381 -0.65 -5.14 -14.85
N TYR A 382 -1.48 -5.94 -14.19
CA TYR A 382 -1.08 -7.22 -13.60
C TYR A 382 -0.51 -8.17 -14.67
N THR A 383 -1.22 -8.33 -15.79
CA THR A 383 -0.76 -9.16 -16.91
C THR A 383 0.54 -8.62 -17.52
N LEU A 384 0.67 -7.29 -17.70
CA LEU A 384 1.90 -6.69 -18.21
C LEU A 384 3.09 -6.95 -17.27
N MET A 385 2.90 -6.81 -15.97
CA MET A 385 3.95 -7.06 -14.98
C MET A 385 4.33 -8.54 -14.92
N LEU A 386 3.36 -9.45 -15.00
CA LEU A 386 3.61 -10.88 -15.07
C LEU A 386 4.47 -11.24 -16.30
N ASN A 387 4.09 -10.75 -17.48
CA ASN A 387 4.88 -10.95 -18.70
C ASN A 387 6.28 -10.32 -18.61
N LEU A 388 6.41 -9.14 -18.00
CA LEU A 388 7.69 -8.48 -17.80
C LEU A 388 8.62 -9.32 -16.91
N ILE A 389 8.12 -9.83 -15.79
CA ILE A 389 8.89 -10.68 -14.87
C ILE A 389 9.33 -11.96 -15.57
N TYR A 390 8.43 -12.60 -16.31
CA TYR A 390 8.73 -13.81 -17.07
C TYR A 390 9.82 -13.57 -18.12
N ILE A 391 9.71 -12.50 -18.93
CA ILE A 391 10.71 -12.13 -19.94
C ILE A 391 12.07 -11.83 -19.29
N VAL A 392 12.09 -11.11 -18.17
CA VAL A 392 13.33 -10.74 -17.47
C VAL A 392 13.98 -11.97 -16.83
N GLY A 393 13.20 -12.91 -16.30
CA GLY A 393 13.72 -14.14 -15.72
C GLY A 393 14.33 -15.06 -16.79
N GLN A 394 13.63 -15.31 -17.89
CA GLN A 394 14.13 -16.19 -18.96
C GLN A 394 15.28 -15.60 -19.76
N GLY A 395 15.32 -14.27 -19.95
CA GLY A 395 16.33 -13.59 -20.77
C GLY A 395 17.77 -13.73 -20.26
N SER A 396 18.00 -14.26 -19.06
CA SER A 396 19.34 -14.49 -18.51
C SER A 396 20.06 -15.68 -19.17
N ASN A 397 19.35 -16.67 -19.72
CA ASN A 397 19.97 -17.94 -20.12
C ASN A 397 20.34 -18.01 -21.60
N THR A 398 19.79 -17.12 -22.44
CA THR A 398 20.08 -17.13 -23.89
C THR A 398 21.46 -16.57 -24.26
N PHE A 399 22.30 -16.18 -23.28
CA PHE A 399 23.62 -15.59 -23.52
C PHE A 399 24.81 -16.49 -23.18
N GLU A 400 24.60 -17.70 -22.63
CA GLU A 400 25.72 -18.58 -22.25
C GLU A 400 26.14 -19.61 -23.32
N ASP A 401 25.40 -19.74 -24.43
CA ASP A 401 25.66 -20.75 -25.48
C ASP A 401 26.35 -20.21 -26.76
N ASP A 402 26.77 -18.94 -26.78
CA ASP A 402 27.59 -18.32 -27.85
C ASP A 402 28.99 -17.92 -27.32
#